data_AF-A0A928X625-F1
#
_entry.id   AF-A0A928X625-F1
#
_cell.length_a   1.000
_cell.length_b   1.000
_cell.length_c   1.000
_cell.angle_alpha   90.00
_cell.angle_beta   90.00
_cell.angle_gamma   90.00
#
_symmetry.space_group_name_H-M   'P 1'
#
loop_
_entity.id
_entity.type
_entity.pdbx_description
1 polymer ?
#
loop_
_entity_poly.entity_id
_entity_poly.type
_entity_poly.pdbx_seq_one_letter_code
_entity_poly.pdbx_strand_id
1 'polypeptide(L)'
;MLNRREAEVMNAVYTLCHEKGVCLIAPSELLSILPPRKKFTEEQLDRILAELSLDDYFELLSSDRKGEKMYVISLRTNGYAFKRYAAQARRDAAVKIFWAVASAVVAFLVGLVLKRIF
;
A
#
# COMPACT_ATOMS: atom_id res chain seq x y z
N MET A 1 -2.52 -9.29 -2.67
CA MET A 1 -2.98 -7.88 -2.76
C MET A 1 -3.01 -7.36 -1.35
N LEU A 2 -2.26 -6.29 -1.04
CA LEU A 2 -2.25 -5.75 0.32
C LEU A 2 -3.64 -5.29 0.73
N ASN A 3 -4.05 -5.68 1.94
CA ASN A 3 -5.24 -5.15 2.57
C ASN A 3 -5.06 -3.65 2.85
N ARG A 4 -6.16 -2.92 3.02
CA ARG A 4 -6.13 -1.47 3.24
C ARG A 4 -5.36 -1.08 4.50
N ARG A 5 -5.31 -1.97 5.51
CA ARG A 5 -4.54 -1.78 6.74
C ARG A 5 -3.04 -2.04 6.52
N GLU A 6 -2.69 -3.15 5.86
CA GLU A 6 -1.31 -3.46 5.48
C GLU A 6 -0.71 -2.37 4.59
N ALA A 7 -1.49 -1.83 3.64
CA ALA A 7 -1.05 -0.72 2.79
C ALA A 7 -0.78 0.57 3.57
N GLU A 8 -1.54 0.83 4.65
CA GLU A 8 -1.31 1.98 5.53
C GLU A 8 -0.03 1.80 6.37
N VAL A 9 0.16 0.61 6.96
CA VAL A 9 1.38 0.27 7.72
C VAL A 9 2.61 0.30 6.80
N MET A 10 2.52 -0.29 5.61
CA MET A 10 3.60 -0.30 4.63
C MET A 10 3.96 1.12 4.17
N ASN A 11 2.97 2.01 4.02
CA ASN A 11 3.22 3.41 3.68
C ASN A 11 3.95 4.14 4.82
N ALA A 12 3.55 3.91 6.08
CA ALA A 12 4.23 4.49 7.24
C ALA A 12 5.69 4.02 7.33
N VAL A 13 5.93 2.71 7.19
CA VAL A 13 7.28 2.12 7.14
C VAL A 13 8.08 2.72 5.97
N TYR A 14 7.49 2.78 4.78
CA TYR A 14 8.15 3.36 3.61
C TYR A 14 8.54 4.82 3.85
N THR A 15 7.67 5.65 4.43
CA THR A 15 7.99 7.05 4.72
C THR A 15 9.14 7.22 5.72
N LEU A 16 9.27 6.31 6.68
CA LEU A 16 10.34 6.31 7.67
C LEU A 16 11.66 5.77 7.12
N CYS A 17 11.59 4.79 6.22
CA CYS A 17 12.77 4.09 5.69
C CYS A 17 13.26 4.62 4.33
N HIS A 18 12.52 5.52 3.68
CA HIS A 18 12.73 5.90 2.26
C HIS A 18 14.17 6.33 1.95
N GLU A 19 14.80 7.11 2.83
CA GLU A 19 16.11 7.70 2.54
C GLU A 19 17.28 6.75 2.77
N LYS A 20 17.16 5.82 3.73
CA LYS A 20 18.30 4.99 4.17
C LYS A 20 18.15 3.50 3.82
N GLY A 21 16.97 3.06 3.42
CA GLY A 21 16.67 1.65 3.13
C GLY A 21 16.60 0.76 4.36
N VAL A 22 17.38 1.07 5.40
CA VAL A 22 17.32 0.47 6.71
C VAL A 22 16.91 1.55 7.71
N CYS A 23 15.86 1.30 8.48
CA CYS A 23 15.44 2.18 9.56
C CYS A 23 15.31 1.38 10.86
N LEU A 24 15.55 2.06 11.96
CA LEU A 24 15.45 1.52 13.30
C LEU A 24 14.35 2.31 13.98
N ILE A 25 13.23 1.67 14.24
CA ILE A 25 11.97 2.34 14.61
C ILE A 25 11.43 1.71 15.89
N ALA A 26 11.05 2.55 16.84
CA ALA A 26 10.33 2.11 18.01
C ALA A 26 8.85 1.83 17.66
N PRO A 27 8.20 0.82 18.25
CA PRO A 27 6.77 0.55 18.02
C PRO A 27 5.88 1.78 18.24
N SER A 28 6.22 2.61 19.22
CA SER A 28 5.54 3.87 19.55
C SER A 28 5.62 4.92 18.44
N GLU A 29 6.78 5.06 17.79
CA GLU A 29 6.95 5.97 16.65
C GLU A 29 6.11 5.51 15.45
N LEU A 30 6.07 4.21 15.20
CA LEU A 30 5.27 3.61 14.13
C LEU A 30 3.77 3.83 14.36
N LEU A 31 3.30 3.69 15.61
CA LEU A 31 1.93 4.03 16.02
C LEU A 31 1.59 5.52 15.89
N SER A 32 2.55 6.41 16.11
CA SER A 32 2.34 7.86 16.01
C SER A 32 2.11 8.36 14.58
N ILE A 33 2.67 7.66 13.59
CA ILE A 33 2.55 8.00 12.16
C ILE A 33 1.32 7.34 11.53
N LEU A 34 0.83 6.26 12.13
CA LEU A 34 -0.40 5.61 11.71
C LEU A 34 -1.61 6.56 11.92
N PRO A 35 -2.54 6.63 10.96
CA PRO A 35 -3.68 7.52 11.07
C PRO A 35 -4.54 7.13 12.29
N PRO A 36 -4.83 8.06 13.23
CA PRO A 36 -5.52 7.77 14.49
C PRO A 36 -6.98 7.32 14.30
N ARG A 37 -7.48 7.36 13.06
CA ARG A 37 -8.86 7.00 12.70
C ARG A 37 -9.14 5.49 12.75
N LYS A 38 -8.11 4.64 12.77
CA LYS A 38 -8.26 3.20 13.03
C LYS A 38 -7.44 2.90 14.28
N LYS A 39 -8.08 2.59 15.40
CA LYS A 39 -7.43 2.16 16.64
C LYS A 39 -6.62 0.89 16.36
N PHE A 40 -5.37 1.02 15.93
CA PHE A 40 -4.43 -0.09 15.81
C PHE A 40 -3.96 -0.44 17.22
N THR A 41 -4.15 -1.70 17.63
CA THR A 41 -3.51 -2.23 18.83
C THR A 41 -2.10 -2.70 18.48
N GLU A 42 -1.19 -2.71 19.46
CA GLU A 42 0.19 -3.20 19.27
C GLU A 42 0.22 -4.62 18.70
N GLU A 43 -0.66 -5.51 19.20
CA GLU A 43 -0.80 -6.89 18.69
C GLU A 43 -1.19 -6.96 17.21
N GLN A 44 -2.06 -6.05 16.75
CA GLN A 44 -2.45 -5.99 15.35
C GLN A 44 -1.32 -5.45 14.47
N LEU A 45 -0.57 -4.49 15.00
CA LEU A 45 0.59 -3.95 14.31
C LEU A 45 1.67 -5.02 14.12
N ASP A 46 2.00 -5.75 15.18
CA ASP A 46 3.00 -6.82 15.14
C ASP A 46 2.59 -7.93 14.15
N ARG A 47 1.31 -8.33 14.13
CA ARG A 47 0.80 -9.28 13.14
C ARG A 47 0.98 -8.79 11.71
N ILE A 48 0.57 -7.55 11.43
CA ILE A 48 0.67 -6.96 10.09
C ILE A 48 2.14 -6.82 9.66
N LEU A 49 3.03 -6.45 10.58
CA LEU A 49 4.46 -6.36 10.30
C LEU A 49 5.05 -7.74 9.98
N ALA A 50 4.65 -8.78 10.71
CA ALA A 50 5.06 -10.15 10.44
C ALA A 50 4.54 -10.66 9.08
N GLU A 51 3.27 -10.40 8.76
CA GLU A 51 2.67 -10.74 7.46
C GLU A 51 3.40 -10.03 6.30
N LEU A 52 3.66 -8.72 6.43
CA LEU A 52 4.39 -7.96 5.42
C LEU A 52 5.85 -8.44 5.25
N SER A 53 6.47 -8.92 6.33
CA SER A 53 7.80 -9.49 6.27
C SER A 53 7.81 -10.86 5.57
N LEU A 54 6.80 -11.70 5.83
CA LEU A 54 6.61 -12.98 5.11
C LEU A 54 6.36 -12.77 3.61
N ASP A 55 5.67 -11.69 3.26
CA ASP A 55 5.40 -11.28 1.88
C ASP A 55 6.62 -10.61 1.18
N ASP A 56 7.81 -10.66 1.81
CA ASP A 56 9.09 -10.16 1.27
C ASP A 56 9.07 -8.65 0.94
N TYR A 57 8.24 -7.85 1.63
CA TYR A 57 8.26 -6.39 1.51
C TYR A 57 9.46 -5.78 2.24
N PHE A 58 9.79 -6.33 3.41
CA PHE A 58 10.93 -5.91 4.22
C PHE A 58 11.41 -7.03 5.15
N GLU A 59 12.65 -6.94 5.61
CA GLU A 59 13.13 -7.77 6.72
C GLU A 59 12.85 -7.07 8.04
N LEU A 60 12.24 -7.81 8.97
CA LEU A 60 12.01 -7.37 10.34
C LEU A 60 13.02 -8.07 11.27
N LEU A 61 13.89 -7.28 11.90
CA LEU A 61 14.81 -7.72 12.93
C LEU A 61 14.40 -7.05 14.25
N SER A 62 13.80 -7.81 15.16
CA SER A 62 13.51 -7.34 16.52
C SER A 62 14.79 -7.46 17.36
N SER A 63 15.34 -6.33 17.78
CA SER A 63 16.49 -6.29 18.69
C SER A 63 16.07 -5.61 19.99
N ASP A 64 16.30 -6.29 21.11
CA ASP A 64 16.16 -5.68 22.43
C ASP A 64 17.48 -5.00 22.78
N ARG A 65 17.49 -3.66 22.76
CA ARG A 65 18.67 -2.88 23.14
C ARG A 65 18.27 -1.98 24.30
N LYS A 66 18.75 -2.33 25.50
CA LYS A 66 18.49 -1.61 26.77
C LYS A 66 17.03 -1.68 27.27
N GLY A 67 16.31 -2.79 27.05
CA GLY A 67 14.97 -2.98 27.63
C GLY A 67 13.84 -2.27 26.89
N GLU A 68 14.14 -1.65 25.75
CA GLU A 68 13.16 -1.14 24.78
C GLU A 68 13.22 -1.99 23.51
N LYS A 69 12.06 -2.52 23.09
CA LYS A 69 11.92 -3.28 21.84
C LYS A 69 12.16 -2.35 20.66
N MET A 70 13.20 -2.63 19.89
CA MET A 70 13.51 -1.89 18.67
C MET A 70 13.30 -2.77 17.44
N TYR A 71 12.62 -2.24 16.44
CA TYR A 71 12.44 -2.90 15.15
C TYR A 71 13.44 -2.33 14.15
N VAL A 72 14.40 -3.14 13.72
CA VAL A 72 15.23 -2.84 12.55
C VAL A 72 14.46 -3.34 11.32
N ILE A 73 14.01 -2.41 10.48
CA ILE A 73 13.29 -2.70 9.25
C ILE A 73 14.20 -2.40 8.07
N SER A 74 14.49 -3.40 7.25
CA SER A 74 15.25 -3.28 6.01
C SER A 74 14.32 -3.45 4.81
N LEU A 75 14.08 -2.39 4.03
CA LEU A 75 13.24 -2.43 2.84
C LEU A 75 13.86 -3.33 1.77
N ARG A 76 13.07 -4.27 1.25
CA ARG A 76 13.44 -5.10 0.11
C ARG A 76 12.89 -4.53 -1.19
N THR A 77 13.21 -5.17 -2.32
CA THR A 77 12.79 -4.76 -3.68
C THR A 77 11.28 -4.53 -3.79
N ASN A 78 10.46 -5.37 -3.15
CA ASN A 78 9.00 -5.21 -3.14
C ASN A 78 8.55 -3.98 -2.34
N GLY A 79 9.25 -3.68 -1.24
CA GLY A 79 9.02 -2.48 -0.45
C GLY A 79 9.36 -1.19 -1.20
N TYR A 80 10.47 -1.18 -1.95
CA TYR A 80 10.81 -0.05 -2.85
C TYR A 80 9.81 0.10 -4.01
N ALA A 81 9.34 -1.01 -4.55
CA ALA A 81 8.40 -1.02 -5.65
C ALA A 81 6.97 -0.63 -5.22
N PHE A 82 6.62 -0.68 -3.92
CA PHE A 82 5.28 -0.38 -3.40
C PHE A 82 4.73 0.96 -3.91
N LYS A 83 5.52 2.05 -3.85
CA LYS A 83 5.08 3.37 -4.33
C LYS A 83 4.85 3.40 -5.85
N ARG A 84 5.69 2.69 -6.61
CA ARG A 84 5.54 2.52 -8.06
C ARG A 84 4.29 1.71 -8.40
N TYR A 85 4.06 0.60 -7.71
CA TYR A 85 2.86 -0.23 -7.86
C TYR A 85 1.58 0.53 -7.49
N ALA A 86 1.60 1.29 -6.40
CA ALA A 86 0.45 2.11 -5.99
C ALA A 86 0.12 3.20 -7.03
N ALA A 87 1.15 3.82 -7.64
CA ALA A 87 0.95 4.78 -8.72
C ALA A 87 0.46 4.11 -10.01
N GLN A 88 1.02 2.94 -10.36
CA GLN A 88 0.63 2.17 -11.54
C GLN A 88 -0.82 1.68 -11.44
N ALA A 89 -1.23 1.16 -10.29
CA ALA A 89 -2.59 0.68 -10.06
C ALA A 89 -3.66 1.77 -10.28
N ARG A 90 -3.35 3.03 -9.90
CA ARG A 90 -4.25 4.18 -10.16
C ARG A 90 -4.36 4.48 -11.65
N ARG A 91 -3.26 4.40 -12.39
CA ARG A 91 -3.25 4.61 -13.85
C ARG A 91 -4.02 3.51 -14.57
N ASP A 92 -3.81 2.26 -14.20
CA ASP A 92 -4.50 1.12 -14.80
C ASP A 92 -6.02 1.20 -14.55
N ALA A 93 -6.42 1.63 -13.35
CA ALA A 93 -7.83 1.88 -13.04
C ALA A 93 -8.42 2.99 -13.93
N ALA A 94 -7.70 4.11 -14.10
CA ALA A 94 -8.14 5.20 -14.96
C ALA A 94 -8.27 4.76 -16.43
N VAL A 95 -7.31 3.97 -16.94
CA VAL A 95 -7.34 3.43 -18.30
C VAL A 95 -8.52 2.48 -18.49
N LYS A 96 -8.81 1.61 -17.52
CA LYS A 96 -9.98 0.72 -17.56
C LYS A 96 -11.29 1.50 -17.59
N ILE A 97 -11.42 2.55 -16.76
CA ILE A 97 -12.60 3.42 -16.76
C ILE A 97 -12.74 4.13 -18.11
N PHE A 98 -11.64 4.65 -18.66
CA PHE A 98 -11.65 5.28 -19.98
C PHE A 98 -12.15 4.34 -21.07
N TRP A 99 -11.65 3.10 -21.12
CA TRP A 99 -12.12 2.10 -22.09
C TRP A 99 -13.60 1.73 -21.91
N ALA A 100 -14.07 1.64 -20.66
CA ALA A 100 -15.47 1.36 -20.37
C ALA A 100 -16.40 2.51 -20.80
N VAL A 101 -15.99 3.76 -20.60
CA VAL A 101 -16.75 4.92 -21.05
C VAL A 101 -16.72 5.03 -22.57
N ALA A 102 -15.56 4.83 -23.20
CA ALA A 102 -15.42 4.86 -24.66
C ALA A 102 -16.31 3.81 -25.33
N SER A 103 -16.35 2.58 -24.81
CA SER A 103 -17.21 1.52 -25.35
C SER A 103 -18.70 1.83 -25.20
N ALA A 104 -19.11 2.39 -24.05
CA ALA A 104 -20.49 2.81 -23.83
C ALA A 104 -20.92 3.92 -24.80
N VAL A 105 -20.04 4.89 -25.09
CA VAL A 105 -20.30 5.95 -26.06
C VAL A 105 -20.47 5.38 -27.47
N VAL A 106 -19.61 4.45 -27.88
CA VAL A 106 -19.72 3.80 -29.20
C VAL A 106 -21.04 3.04 -29.32
N ALA A 107 -21.42 2.25 -28.29
CA ALA A 107 -22.68 1.53 -28.29
C ALA A 107 -23.89 2.47 -28.38
N PHE A 108 -23.85 3.60 -27.67
CA PHE A 108 -24.89 4.63 -27.73
C PHE A 108 -25.02 5.25 -29.12
N LEU A 109 -23.90 5.59 -29.77
CA LEU A 109 -23.89 6.14 -31.13
C LEU A 109 -24.49 5.16 -32.14
N VAL A 110 -24.13 3.88 -32.05
CA VAL A 110 -24.71 2.83 -32.91
C VAL A 110 -26.22 2.74 -32.71
N GLY A 111 -26.70 2.76 -31.45
CA GLY A 111 -28.13 2.77 -31.14
C GLY A 111 -28.86 3.99 -31.72
N LEU A 112 -28.22 5.17 -31.69
CA LEU A 112 -28.79 6.41 -32.24
C LEU A 112 -28.89 6.38 -33.76
N VAL A 113 -27.89 5.80 -34.44
CA VAL A 113 -27.92 5.60 -35.90
C VAL A 113 -29.03 4.62 -36.30
N LEU A 114 -29.14 3.49 -35.60
CA LEU A 114 -30.20 2.50 -35.85
C LEU A 114 -31.60 3.11 -35.70
N LYS A 115 -31.84 3.88 -34.63
CA LYS A 115 -33.11 4.60 -34.41
C LYS A 115 -33.44 5.65 -35.47
N ARG A 116 -32.44 6.11 -36.23
CA ARG A 116 -32.66 7.10 -37.30
C ARG A 116 -32.97 6.46 -38.65
N ILE A 117 -32.59 5.20 -38.83
CA ILE A 117 -32.74 4.44 -40.07
C ILE A 117 -34.03 3.59 -40.05
N PHE A 118 -34.37 3.01 -38.89
CA PHE A 118 -35.61 2.27 -38.64
C PHE A 118 -36.60 3.12 -37.85
#